data_AF-A0A6B3HRJ3-F1
#
_entry.id   AF-A0A6B3HRJ3-F1
#
_cell.length_a   1.000
_cell.length_b   1.000
_cell.length_c   1.000
_cell.angle_alpha   90.00
_cell.angle_beta   90.00
_cell.angle_gamma   90.00
#
_symmetry.space_group_name_H-M   'P 1'
#
loop_
_entity.id
_entity.type
_entity.pdbx_description
1 polymer ?
#
loop_
_entity_poly.entity_id
_entity_poly.type
_entity_poly.pdbx_seq_one_letter_code
_entity_poly.pdbx_strand_id
1 'polypeptide(L)'
;LAGAELDVHIVEMPSEFAPCVAALVHDPRRGIHAAGFACRYDPAEAARKAVLEAVHTWVFTQGAVDADGWVHRSVEAGLFARGLYLDHRPDRRYLDDCGPQFGAVRDLGAHVQVWLDDRMTPLARRFTEPAAGVVPVAEVAPGSRSILDAALGAGGHRVITVDLTTEDIAETTLRVARVLVSGLVPNAPAAFGYFGCPRFVRAALDRGWRAQPPTGPADFTLAPPPHM
;
A
#
# COMPACT_ATOMS: atom_id res chain seq x y z
N LEU A 1 16.64 11.18 -4.81
CA LEU A 1 17.75 10.50 -4.10
C LEU A 1 19.01 10.64 -4.95
N ALA A 2 19.66 11.80 -4.93
CA ALA A 2 20.83 12.04 -5.78
C ALA A 2 21.96 11.07 -5.40
N GLY A 3 22.44 10.28 -6.37
CA GLY A 3 23.52 9.30 -6.17
C GLY A 3 23.08 7.91 -5.68
N ALA A 4 21.78 7.65 -5.51
CA ALA A 4 21.27 6.30 -5.26
C ALA A 4 20.98 5.57 -6.59
N GLU A 5 21.25 4.26 -6.67
CA GLU A 5 20.91 3.40 -7.82
C GLU A 5 19.41 3.06 -7.89
N LEU A 6 18.54 3.90 -7.33
CA LEU A 6 17.11 3.66 -7.21
C LEU A 6 16.34 4.59 -8.14
N ASP A 7 15.54 4.01 -9.03
CA ASP A 7 14.56 4.76 -9.81
C ASP A 7 13.35 5.05 -8.92
N VAL A 8 12.88 6.30 -8.94
CA VAL A 8 11.76 6.74 -8.09
C VAL A 8 10.69 7.37 -8.94
N HIS A 9 9.49 6.83 -8.84
CA HIS A 9 8.27 7.38 -9.45
C HIS A 9 7.28 7.69 -8.35
N ILE A 10 6.55 8.80 -8.48
CA ILE A 10 5.44 9.13 -7.58
C ILE A 10 4.20 9.43 -8.40
N VAL A 11 3.03 9.03 -7.89
CA VAL A 11 1.74 9.31 -8.48
C VAL A 11 0.78 9.83 -7.41
N GLU A 12 -0.02 10.83 -7.78
CA GLU A 12 -1.16 11.24 -6.98
C GLU A 12 -2.22 10.13 -7.02
N MET A 13 -2.70 9.74 -5.84
CA MET A 13 -3.81 8.83 -5.69
C MET A 13 -5.10 9.63 -5.50
N PRO A 14 -6.13 9.39 -6.33
CA PRO A 14 -7.41 10.09 -6.22
C PRO A 14 -8.03 9.93 -4.82
N SER A 15 -8.22 11.05 -4.11
CA SER A 15 -8.70 11.10 -2.74
C SER A 15 -9.52 12.36 -2.50
N GLU A 16 -10.72 12.23 -1.93
CA GLU A 16 -11.56 13.36 -1.54
C GLU A 16 -11.28 13.89 -0.12
N PHE A 17 -10.38 13.25 0.63
CA PHE A 17 -10.18 13.53 2.06
C PHE A 17 -8.95 14.40 2.34
N ALA A 18 -7.86 14.11 1.65
CA ALA A 18 -6.58 14.81 1.71
C ALA A 18 -5.66 14.27 0.60
N PRO A 19 -4.60 15.01 0.23
CA PRO A 19 -3.58 14.54 -0.71
C PRO A 19 -3.05 13.16 -0.33
N CYS A 20 -3.18 12.23 -1.27
CA CYS A 20 -2.65 10.88 -1.16
C CYS A 20 -1.61 10.69 -2.27
N VAL A 21 -0.42 10.21 -1.91
CA VAL A 21 0.66 9.95 -2.85
C VAL A 21 1.12 8.50 -2.69
N ALA A 22 1.30 7.84 -3.82
CA ALA A 22 2.00 6.58 -3.91
C ALA A 22 3.39 6.81 -4.51
N ALA A 23 4.40 6.14 -3.98
CA ALA A 23 5.74 6.12 -4.54
C ALA A 23 6.10 4.68 -4.91
N LEU A 24 6.79 4.51 -6.04
CA LEU A 24 7.43 3.28 -6.45
C LEU A 24 8.93 3.54 -6.53
N VAL A 25 9.69 2.70 -5.83
CA VAL A 25 11.13 2.56 -5.92
C VAL A 25 11.42 1.29 -6.71
N HIS A 26 12.32 1.39 -7.68
CA HIS A 26 12.83 0.24 -8.42
C HIS A 26 14.37 0.18 -8.30
N ASP A 27 14.87 -1.00 -7.89
CA ASP A 27 16.28 -1.37 -7.88
C ASP A 27 16.54 -2.28 -9.08
N PRO A 28 17.03 -1.74 -10.22
CA PRO A 28 17.25 -2.52 -11.43
C PRO A 28 18.35 -3.57 -11.27
N ARG A 29 19.27 -3.38 -10.32
CA ARG A 29 20.37 -4.31 -10.07
C ARG A 29 19.89 -5.57 -9.36
N ARG A 30 18.90 -5.44 -8.47
CA ARG A 30 18.31 -6.57 -7.74
C ARG A 30 16.99 -7.08 -8.30
N GLY A 31 16.38 -6.32 -9.22
CA GLY A 31 15.03 -6.57 -9.72
C GLY A 31 13.97 -6.39 -8.65
N ILE A 32 14.14 -5.42 -7.74
CA ILE A 32 13.20 -5.19 -6.63
C ILE A 32 12.32 -3.99 -6.95
N HIS A 33 11.01 -4.21 -6.94
CA HIS A 33 10.00 -3.16 -6.89
C HIS A 33 9.48 -3.03 -5.46
N ALA A 34 9.44 -1.81 -4.94
CA ALA A 34 8.92 -1.50 -3.61
C ALA A 34 8.10 -0.22 -3.66
N ALA A 35 6.94 -0.22 -3.03
CA ALA A 35 6.04 0.92 -3.00
C ALA A 35 5.75 1.37 -1.58
N GLY A 36 5.53 2.67 -1.44
CA GLY A 36 5.11 3.31 -0.22
C GLY A 36 3.95 4.25 -0.49
N PHE A 37 3.12 4.45 0.52
CA PHE A 37 1.90 5.26 0.41
C PHE A 37 1.83 6.23 1.57
N ALA A 38 1.34 7.43 1.30
CA ALA A 38 1.14 8.42 2.33
C ALA A 38 -0.04 9.33 2.04
N CYS A 39 -0.73 9.73 3.10
CA CYS A 39 -1.78 10.73 3.09
C CYS A 39 -1.41 11.83 4.10
N ARG A 40 -1.26 13.07 3.64
CA ARG A 40 -0.90 14.25 4.45
C ARG A 40 -1.64 15.47 3.91
N TYR A 41 -1.80 16.49 4.74
CA TYR A 41 -2.39 17.75 4.28
C TYR A 41 -1.47 18.49 3.31
N ASP A 42 -0.17 18.48 3.55
CA ASP A 42 0.82 19.00 2.62
C ASP A 42 1.20 17.92 1.57
N PRO A 43 0.99 18.15 0.27
CA PRO A 43 1.35 17.20 -0.79
C PRO A 43 2.84 16.86 -0.83
N ALA A 44 3.73 17.80 -0.52
CA ALA A 44 5.17 17.56 -0.48
C ALA A 44 5.55 16.66 0.70
N GLU A 45 4.88 16.81 1.85
CA GLU A 45 5.05 15.88 2.97
C GLU A 45 4.51 14.49 2.66
N ALA A 46 3.37 14.39 1.97
CA ALA A 46 2.84 13.12 1.49
C ALA A 46 3.84 12.45 0.54
N ALA A 47 4.34 13.15 -0.47
CA ALA A 47 5.32 12.63 -1.40
C ALA A 47 6.61 12.17 -0.70
N ARG A 48 7.17 13.01 0.19
CA ARG A 48 8.36 12.64 0.96
C ARG A 48 8.13 11.39 1.80
N LYS A 49 7.00 11.30 2.52
CA LYS A 49 6.69 10.12 3.32
C LYS A 49 6.51 8.89 2.44
N ALA A 50 5.78 8.98 1.33
CA ALA A 50 5.57 7.85 0.42
C ALA A 50 6.90 7.29 -0.09
N VAL A 51 7.85 8.15 -0.48
CA VAL A 51 9.19 7.73 -0.89
C VAL A 51 9.96 7.05 0.25
N LEU A 52 9.89 7.60 1.48
CA LEU A 52 10.55 6.98 2.64
C LEU A 52 9.97 5.60 2.97
N GLU A 53 8.65 5.45 2.90
CA GLU A 53 7.99 4.15 3.06
C GLU A 53 8.40 3.18 1.94
N ALA A 54 8.50 3.64 0.68
CA ALA A 54 8.94 2.79 -0.43
C ALA A 54 10.37 2.29 -0.25
N VAL A 55 11.29 3.15 0.24
CA VAL A 55 12.66 2.75 0.58
C VAL A 55 12.66 1.78 1.77
N HIS A 56 11.83 2.00 2.78
CA HIS A 56 11.68 1.07 3.91
C HIS A 56 11.20 -0.30 3.44
N THR A 57 10.19 -0.35 2.58
CA THR A 57 9.74 -1.59 1.92
C THR A 57 10.84 -2.23 1.09
N TRP A 58 11.66 -1.47 0.36
CA TRP A 58 12.81 -2.01 -0.38
C TRP A 58 13.86 -2.65 0.55
N VAL A 59 14.19 -2.01 1.67
CA VAL A 59 15.08 -2.60 2.70
C VAL A 59 14.48 -3.90 3.24
N PHE A 60 13.17 -3.90 3.51
CA PHE A 60 12.48 -5.09 3.98
C PHE A 60 12.52 -6.21 2.95
N THR A 61 12.24 -5.89 1.69
CA THR A 61 12.19 -6.85 0.58
C THR A 61 13.52 -7.55 0.38
N GLN A 62 14.65 -6.85 0.54
CA GLN A 62 15.98 -7.48 0.50
C GLN A 62 16.12 -8.61 1.53
N GLY A 63 15.44 -8.53 2.67
CA GLY A 63 15.42 -9.58 3.68
C GLY A 63 14.66 -10.85 3.31
N ALA A 64 13.81 -10.79 2.29
CA ALA A 64 13.00 -11.90 1.82
C ALA A 64 13.55 -12.58 0.56
N VAL A 65 14.58 -12.00 -0.06
CA VAL A 65 15.16 -12.45 -1.34
C VAL A 65 15.87 -13.79 -1.22
N ASP A 66 16.79 -13.91 -0.25
CA ASP A 66 17.63 -15.08 -0.08
C ASP A 66 17.05 -16.02 0.97
N ALA A 67 17.33 -17.33 0.86
CA ALA A 67 16.81 -18.35 1.77
C ALA A 67 17.21 -18.11 3.23
N ASP A 68 18.42 -17.59 3.44
CA ASP A 68 18.95 -17.22 4.74
C ASP A 68 18.72 -15.73 5.06
N GLY A 69 17.91 -15.02 4.27
CA GLY A 69 17.52 -13.64 4.49
C GLY A 69 16.84 -13.45 5.85
N TRP A 70 16.95 -12.23 6.40
CA TRP A 70 16.51 -11.97 7.77
C TRP A 70 15.02 -12.24 8.01
N VAL A 71 14.16 -12.13 6.98
CA VAL A 71 12.73 -12.44 7.08
C VAL A 71 12.53 -13.93 7.37
N HIS A 72 13.20 -14.80 6.63
CA HIS A 72 13.11 -16.26 6.80
C HIS A 72 13.74 -16.71 8.12
N ARG A 73 14.90 -16.14 8.49
CA ARG A 73 15.51 -16.39 9.81
C ARG A 73 14.59 -15.96 10.96
N SER A 74 13.85 -14.86 10.82
CA SER A 74 12.86 -14.43 11.83
C SER A 74 11.68 -15.39 11.94
N VAL A 75 11.25 -16.02 10.84
CA VAL A 75 10.24 -17.08 10.87
C VAL A 75 10.79 -18.33 11.58
N GLU A 76 12.01 -18.76 11.24
CA GLU A 76 12.67 -19.92 11.88
C GLU A 76 12.89 -19.70 13.38
N ALA A 77 13.26 -18.49 13.78
CA ALA A 77 13.43 -18.09 15.18
C ALA A 77 12.09 -17.91 15.94
N GLY A 78 10.95 -18.05 15.27
CA GLY A 78 9.63 -17.88 15.88
C GLY A 78 9.25 -16.43 16.21
N LEU A 79 9.99 -15.43 15.68
CA LEU A 79 9.67 -14.01 15.82
C LEU A 79 8.51 -13.62 14.90
N PHE A 80 8.40 -14.27 13.74
CA PHE A 80 7.26 -14.17 12.84
C PHE A 80 6.51 -15.49 12.75
N ALA A 81 5.18 -15.43 12.69
CA ALA A 81 4.37 -16.63 12.57
C ALA A 81 4.58 -17.29 11.21
N ARG A 82 4.69 -18.63 11.22
CA ARG A 82 4.78 -19.44 10.00
C ARG A 82 3.51 -19.26 9.16
N GLY A 83 3.67 -19.09 7.85
CA GLY A 83 2.57 -18.89 6.91
C GLY A 83 2.09 -17.44 6.74
N LEU A 84 2.73 -16.47 7.40
CA LEU A 84 2.58 -15.04 7.03
C LEU A 84 3.30 -14.75 5.71
N TYR A 85 4.45 -15.37 5.48
CA TYR A 85 5.22 -15.30 4.24
C TYR A 85 5.00 -16.54 3.39
N LEU A 86 5.19 -16.40 2.08
CA LEU A 86 5.34 -17.53 1.17
C LEU A 86 6.68 -18.21 1.44
N ASP A 87 6.74 -19.54 1.27
CA ASP A 87 7.98 -20.30 1.38
C ASP A 87 9.03 -19.73 0.41
N HIS A 88 10.29 -19.67 0.84
CA HIS A 88 11.37 -19.11 0.00
C HIS A 88 11.47 -19.86 -1.33
N ARG A 89 11.62 -19.11 -2.43
CA ARG A 89 11.82 -19.65 -3.78
C ARG A 89 13.06 -19.08 -4.45
N PRO A 90 14.05 -19.91 -4.79
CA PRO A 90 15.26 -19.44 -5.46
C PRO A 90 14.99 -18.92 -6.89
N ASP A 91 13.93 -19.41 -7.53
CA ASP A 91 13.51 -18.96 -8.87
C ASP A 91 12.57 -17.74 -8.85
N ARG A 92 12.19 -17.26 -7.66
CA ARG A 92 11.30 -16.10 -7.41
C ARG A 92 9.93 -16.19 -8.09
N ARG A 93 9.50 -17.38 -8.54
CA ARG A 93 8.22 -17.57 -9.25
C ARG A 93 7.03 -17.66 -8.29
N TYR A 94 6.90 -16.67 -7.41
CA TYR A 94 5.90 -16.64 -6.33
C TYR A 94 4.45 -16.65 -6.81
N LEU A 95 4.15 -16.19 -8.03
CA LEU A 95 2.78 -16.26 -8.55
C LEU A 95 2.26 -17.69 -8.67
N ASP A 96 3.14 -18.68 -8.80
CA ASP A 96 2.73 -20.09 -8.89
C ASP A 96 2.14 -20.60 -7.56
N ASP A 97 2.48 -19.96 -6.42
CA ASP A 97 2.03 -20.36 -5.08
C ASP A 97 0.95 -19.43 -4.50
N CYS A 98 0.71 -18.27 -5.13
CA CYS A 98 -0.29 -17.30 -4.67
C CYS A 98 -1.73 -17.81 -4.80
N GLY A 99 -1.97 -18.71 -5.77
CA GLY A 99 -3.29 -19.08 -6.26
C GLY A 99 -3.91 -18.02 -7.17
N PRO A 100 -4.93 -18.37 -7.98
CA PRO A 100 -5.47 -17.52 -9.04
C PRO A 100 -6.09 -16.20 -8.55
N GLN A 101 -6.41 -16.10 -7.27
CA GLN A 101 -6.96 -14.90 -6.62
C GLN A 101 -6.13 -14.46 -5.40
N PHE A 102 -4.85 -14.84 -5.32
CA PHE A 102 -3.94 -14.48 -4.23
C PHE A 102 -4.35 -14.96 -2.83
N GLY A 103 -5.13 -16.05 -2.72
CA GLY A 103 -5.61 -16.59 -1.45
C GLY A 103 -4.53 -17.10 -0.49
N ALA A 104 -3.31 -17.34 -0.99
CA ALA A 104 -2.14 -17.66 -0.16
C ALA A 104 -1.44 -16.42 0.42
N VAL A 105 -1.72 -15.21 -0.09
CA VAL A 105 -1.09 -13.95 0.33
C VAL A 105 -1.86 -13.34 1.50
N ARG A 106 -1.62 -13.89 2.69
CA ARG A 106 -2.40 -13.64 3.92
C ARG A 106 -1.84 -12.56 4.84
N ASP A 107 -0.65 -12.06 4.54
CA ASP A 107 -0.01 -10.95 5.24
C ASP A 107 0.45 -9.89 4.24
N LEU A 108 0.61 -8.65 4.72
CA LEU A 108 1.15 -7.56 3.90
C LEU A 108 2.62 -7.81 3.55
N GLY A 109 3.40 -8.42 4.46
CA GLY A 109 4.78 -8.82 4.19
C GLY A 109 4.92 -9.81 3.02
N ALA A 110 3.90 -10.61 2.71
CA ALA A 110 3.93 -11.49 1.55
C ALA A 110 3.77 -10.75 0.21
N HIS A 111 3.24 -9.52 0.19
CA HIS A 111 3.06 -8.74 -1.06
C HIS A 111 4.40 -8.47 -1.72
N VAL A 112 5.45 -8.18 -0.95
CA VAL A 112 6.78 -7.92 -1.50
C VAL A 112 7.40 -9.15 -2.15
N GLN A 113 7.08 -10.36 -1.67
CA GLN A 113 7.52 -11.61 -2.31
C GLN A 113 6.82 -11.83 -3.65
N VAL A 114 5.54 -11.50 -3.77
CA VAL A 114 4.81 -11.56 -5.05
C VAL A 114 5.53 -10.72 -6.11
N TRP A 115 6.04 -9.54 -5.74
CA TRP A 115 6.74 -8.63 -6.65
C TRP A 115 8.21 -8.96 -6.92
N LEU A 116 8.75 -10.01 -6.30
CA LEU A 116 10.02 -10.61 -6.74
C LEU A 116 9.86 -11.44 -8.02
N ASP A 117 8.61 -11.78 -8.39
CA ASP A 117 8.30 -12.46 -9.64
C ASP A 117 8.25 -11.45 -10.80
N ASP A 118 9.15 -11.59 -11.78
CA ASP A 118 9.27 -10.66 -12.91
C ASP A 118 7.97 -10.51 -13.73
N ARG A 119 7.07 -11.49 -13.65
CA ARG A 119 5.74 -11.40 -14.28
C ARG A 119 4.87 -10.27 -13.72
N MET A 120 5.22 -9.72 -12.56
CA MET A 120 4.56 -8.55 -11.97
C MET A 120 5.03 -7.23 -12.57
N THR A 121 6.24 -7.18 -13.16
CA THR A 121 6.87 -5.95 -13.69
C THR A 121 5.95 -5.12 -14.59
N PRO A 122 5.16 -5.68 -15.52
CA PRO A 122 4.26 -4.88 -16.36
C PRO A 122 3.25 -4.04 -15.58
N LEU A 123 2.95 -4.40 -14.33
CA LEU A 123 2.04 -3.65 -13.47
C LEU A 123 2.67 -2.40 -12.86
N ALA A 124 3.99 -2.23 -12.93
CA ALA A 124 4.71 -1.03 -12.50
C ALA A 124 4.31 0.21 -13.33
N ARG A 125 3.81 0.02 -14.56
CA ARG A 125 3.30 1.11 -15.43
C ARG A 125 2.23 1.97 -14.77
N ARG A 126 1.51 1.43 -13.77
CA ARG A 126 0.54 2.18 -12.96
C ARG A 126 1.16 3.37 -12.22
N PHE A 127 2.47 3.34 -12.00
CA PHE A 127 3.26 4.41 -11.39
C PHE A 127 4.08 5.18 -12.43
N THR A 128 4.64 4.48 -13.43
CA THR A 128 5.62 5.07 -14.35
C THR A 128 4.98 5.72 -15.59
N GLU A 129 3.73 5.38 -15.90
CA GLU A 129 3.00 5.88 -17.08
C GLU A 129 1.62 6.44 -16.67
N PRO A 130 1.57 7.56 -15.90
CA PRO A 130 0.31 8.14 -15.45
C PRO A 130 -0.51 8.67 -16.63
N ALA A 131 -1.75 8.17 -16.78
CA ALA A 131 -2.63 8.51 -17.90
C ALA A 131 -3.03 10.00 -17.96
N ALA A 132 -3.01 10.69 -16.81
CA ALA A 132 -3.34 12.12 -16.70
C ALA A 132 -2.13 13.05 -16.90
N GLY A 133 -0.95 12.49 -17.22
CA GLY A 133 0.29 13.24 -17.34
C GLY A 133 0.98 13.51 -16.00
N VAL A 134 1.89 14.48 -16.01
CA VAL A 134 2.75 14.83 -14.86
C VAL A 134 2.57 16.31 -14.53
N VAL A 135 2.41 16.61 -13.25
CA VAL A 135 2.35 17.97 -12.71
C VAL A 135 3.39 18.14 -11.58
N PRO A 136 3.90 19.35 -11.34
CA PRO A 136 4.68 19.65 -10.14
C PRO A 136 3.88 19.33 -8.86
N VAL A 137 4.54 18.79 -7.83
CA VAL A 137 3.90 18.48 -6.54
C VAL A 137 3.26 19.73 -5.91
N ALA A 138 3.82 20.91 -6.16
CA ALA A 138 3.29 22.19 -5.68
C ALA A 138 1.95 22.58 -6.31
N GLU A 139 1.55 21.94 -7.42
CA GLU A 139 0.25 22.16 -8.08
C GLU A 139 -0.85 21.24 -7.55
N VAL A 140 -0.50 20.23 -6.74
CA VAL A 140 -1.47 19.39 -6.04
C VAL A 140 -2.13 20.22 -4.93
N ALA A 141 -3.47 20.24 -4.90
CA ALA A 141 -4.19 21.02 -3.91
C ALA A 141 -3.92 20.50 -2.48
N PRO A 142 -3.57 21.37 -1.51
CA PRO A 142 -3.35 20.92 -0.14
C PRO A 142 -4.66 20.55 0.55
N GLY A 143 -4.57 19.63 1.51
CA GLY A 143 -5.66 19.29 2.41
C GLY A 143 -5.68 20.16 3.67
N SER A 144 -6.67 19.93 4.51
CA SER A 144 -6.73 20.50 5.85
C SER A 144 -7.64 19.64 6.74
N ARG A 145 -7.59 19.89 8.04
CA ARG A 145 -8.51 19.24 8.98
C ARG A 145 -9.97 19.57 8.67
N SER A 146 -10.28 20.82 8.32
CA SER A 146 -11.65 21.24 8.01
C SER A 146 -12.17 20.59 6.73
N ILE A 147 -11.33 20.43 5.70
CA ILE A 147 -11.68 19.72 4.47
C ILE A 147 -11.96 18.24 4.78
N LEU A 148 -11.08 17.59 5.54
CA LEU A 148 -11.26 16.20 5.96
C LEU A 148 -12.58 16.00 6.71
N ASP A 149 -12.83 16.81 7.74
CA ASP A 149 -14.04 16.70 8.58
C ASP A 149 -15.31 16.96 7.74
N ALA A 150 -15.28 17.94 6.84
CA ALA A 150 -16.40 18.24 5.94
C ALA A 150 -16.65 17.09 4.94
N ALA A 151 -15.61 16.53 4.33
CA ALA A 151 -15.73 15.41 3.39
C ALA A 151 -16.25 14.14 4.09
N LEU A 152 -15.76 13.85 5.30
CA LEU A 152 -16.24 12.74 6.12
C LEU A 152 -17.73 12.92 6.47
N GLY A 153 -18.12 14.12 6.92
CA GLY A 153 -19.51 14.45 7.25
C GLY A 153 -20.44 14.33 6.04
N ALA A 154 -20.06 14.92 4.90
CA ALA A 154 -20.83 14.86 3.66
C ALA A 154 -20.98 13.43 3.12
N GLY A 155 -19.96 12.59 3.28
CA GLY A 155 -19.99 11.17 2.91
C GLY A 155 -20.78 10.27 3.88
N GLY A 156 -21.32 10.82 4.97
CA GLY A 156 -22.04 10.05 6.00
C GLY A 156 -21.11 9.12 6.80
N HIS A 157 -19.82 9.42 6.84
CA HIS A 157 -18.84 8.62 7.58
C HIS A 157 -18.92 8.92 9.07
N ARG A 158 -18.97 7.86 9.90
CA ARG A 158 -18.81 7.96 11.35
C ARG A 158 -17.36 7.73 11.71
N VAL A 159 -16.80 8.63 12.50
CA VAL A 159 -15.44 8.52 13.06
C VAL A 159 -15.54 8.06 14.50
N ILE A 160 -14.92 6.92 14.80
CA ILE A 160 -14.82 6.36 16.15
C ILE A 160 -13.34 6.37 16.52
N THR A 161 -12.99 7.09 17.58
CA THR A 161 -11.61 7.10 18.11
C THR A 161 -11.62 6.36 19.44
N VAL A 162 -10.78 5.34 19.55
CA VAL A 162 -10.59 4.55 20.77
C VAL A 162 -9.20 4.83 21.30
N ASP A 163 -9.10 5.29 22.55
CA ASP A 163 -7.83 5.39 23.25
C ASP A 163 -7.39 3.99 23.70
N LEU A 164 -6.19 3.60 23.30
CA LEU A 164 -5.55 2.33 23.62
C LEU A 164 -4.29 2.54 24.47
N THR A 165 -4.10 3.73 25.02
CA THR A 165 -2.98 4.04 25.91
C THR A 165 -3.10 3.19 27.16
N THR A 166 -2.13 2.30 27.36
CA THR A 166 -2.03 1.49 28.58
C THR A 166 -1.51 2.34 29.74
N GLU A 167 -1.77 1.91 30.97
CA GLU A 167 -1.41 2.65 32.19
C GLU A 167 0.09 2.98 32.25
N ASP A 168 0.96 2.01 31.91
CA ASP A 168 2.41 2.19 31.87
C ASP A 168 2.87 3.20 30.81
N ILE A 169 2.18 3.27 29.66
CA ILE A 169 2.48 4.24 28.60
C ILE A 169 1.94 5.63 28.94
N ALA A 170 0.85 5.72 29.70
CA ALA A 170 0.25 6.98 30.13
C ALA A 170 1.19 7.82 31.00
N GLU A 171 2.12 7.18 31.72
CA GLU A 171 3.21 7.80 32.48
C GLU A 171 4.27 8.50 31.59
N THR A 172 4.19 8.33 30.27
CA THR A 172 5.06 9.00 29.29
C THR A 172 4.30 10.08 28.50
N THR A 173 4.97 10.72 27.52
CA THR A 173 4.32 11.64 26.56
C THR A 173 3.65 10.93 25.38
N LEU A 174 3.77 9.60 25.27
CA LEU A 174 3.19 8.82 24.17
C LEU A 174 1.70 8.58 24.39
N ARG A 175 0.92 8.58 23.30
CA ARG A 175 -0.50 8.26 23.30
C ARG A 175 -0.79 7.32 22.13
N VAL A 176 -1.64 6.33 22.36
CA VAL A 176 -2.00 5.32 21.35
C VAL A 176 -3.49 5.39 21.11
N ALA A 177 -3.88 5.60 19.85
CA ALA A 177 -5.28 5.61 19.47
C ALA A 177 -5.53 4.72 18.26
N ARG A 178 -6.71 4.12 18.21
CA ARG A 178 -7.25 3.47 17.01
C ARG A 178 -8.43 4.27 16.50
N VAL A 179 -8.32 4.74 15.25
CA VAL A 179 -9.39 5.45 14.57
C VAL A 179 -10.07 4.50 13.58
N LEU A 180 -11.38 4.38 13.68
CA LEU A 180 -12.22 3.61 12.78
C LEU A 180 -13.16 4.58 12.05
N VAL A 181 -13.18 4.51 10.72
CA VAL A 181 -14.05 5.36 9.90
C VAL A 181 -14.96 4.45 9.08
N SER A 182 -16.27 4.54 9.33
CA SER A 182 -17.24 3.63 8.68
C SER A 182 -17.27 3.86 7.18
N GLY A 183 -17.26 2.79 6.38
CA GLY A 183 -17.38 2.87 4.92
C GLY A 183 -16.10 3.25 4.17
N LEU A 184 -14.97 3.42 4.88
CA LEU A 184 -13.64 3.44 4.26
C LEU A 184 -13.08 2.03 4.14
N VAL A 185 -12.10 1.87 3.24
CA VAL A 185 -11.47 0.58 2.95
C VAL A 185 -10.19 0.46 3.79
N PRO A 186 -10.03 -0.60 4.61
CA PRO A 186 -8.80 -0.81 5.36
C PRO A 186 -7.65 -1.28 4.45
N ASN A 187 -6.42 -1.08 4.90
CA ASN A 187 -5.29 -1.78 4.30
C ASN A 187 -5.37 -3.27 4.65
N ALA A 188 -5.28 -4.15 3.65
CA ALA A 188 -5.56 -5.56 3.80
C ALA A 188 -4.66 -6.43 2.92
N PRO A 189 -4.30 -7.64 3.38
CA PRO A 189 -3.63 -8.61 2.53
C PRO A 189 -4.47 -8.98 1.30
N ALA A 190 -3.83 -9.40 0.20
CA ALA A 190 -4.52 -9.68 -1.05
C ALA A 190 -5.54 -10.82 -0.94
N ALA A 191 -5.31 -11.78 -0.03
CA ALA A 191 -6.27 -12.84 0.29
C ALA A 191 -7.59 -12.33 0.90
N PHE A 192 -7.61 -11.11 1.45
CA PHE A 192 -8.74 -10.56 2.23
C PHE A 192 -9.23 -9.21 1.66
N GLY A 193 -9.31 -9.13 0.33
CA GLY A 193 -9.83 -7.94 -0.36
C GLY A 193 -11.28 -7.61 0.03
N TYR A 194 -11.54 -6.35 0.39
CA TYR A 194 -12.85 -5.85 0.80
C TYR A 194 -13.75 -5.50 -0.40
N PHE A 195 -13.80 -6.36 -1.43
CA PHE A 195 -14.46 -6.07 -2.71
C PHE A 195 -15.98 -5.87 -2.59
N GLY A 196 -16.60 -6.36 -1.52
CA GLY A 196 -18.01 -6.09 -1.20
C GLY A 196 -18.29 -4.68 -0.65
N CYS A 197 -17.26 -3.85 -0.44
CA CYS A 197 -17.44 -2.49 0.05
C CYS A 197 -18.12 -1.61 -1.02
N PRO A 198 -19.29 -0.99 -0.74
CA PRO A 198 -19.99 -0.15 -1.71
C PRO A 198 -19.18 1.04 -2.23
N ARG A 199 -18.16 1.45 -1.47
CA ARG A 199 -17.25 2.54 -1.84
C ARG A 199 -16.51 2.26 -3.14
N PHE A 200 -16.11 1.01 -3.43
CA PHE A 200 -15.44 0.68 -4.69
C PHE A 200 -16.34 0.96 -5.90
N VAL A 201 -17.61 0.56 -5.81
CA VAL A 201 -18.60 0.77 -6.88
C VAL A 201 -18.83 2.27 -7.08
N ARG A 202 -19.15 2.99 -6.00
CA ARG A 202 -19.44 4.44 -6.07
C ARG A 202 -18.24 5.20 -6.63
N ALA A 203 -17.05 4.99 -6.06
CA ALA A 203 -15.84 5.68 -6.50
C ALA A 203 -15.52 5.43 -7.98
N ALA A 204 -15.67 4.19 -8.47
CA ALA A 204 -15.40 3.86 -9.87
C ALA A 204 -16.41 4.48 -10.84
N LEU A 205 -17.70 4.55 -10.47
CA LEU A 205 -18.74 5.16 -11.28
C LEU A 205 -18.63 6.69 -11.28
N ASP A 206 -18.52 7.30 -10.09
CA ASP A 206 -18.48 8.76 -9.92
C ASP A 206 -17.25 9.37 -10.62
N ARG A 207 -16.14 8.63 -10.67
CA ARG A 207 -14.90 9.04 -11.36
C ARG A 207 -14.85 8.61 -12.82
N GLY A 208 -15.90 7.97 -13.34
CA GLY A 208 -15.97 7.52 -14.73
C GLY A 208 -14.96 6.43 -15.11
N TRP A 209 -14.35 5.75 -14.13
CA TRP A 209 -13.44 4.63 -14.40
C TRP A 209 -14.16 3.40 -14.95
N ARG A 210 -15.47 3.29 -14.67
CA ARG A 210 -16.34 2.25 -15.21
C ARG A 210 -17.69 2.84 -15.58
N ALA A 211 -18.30 2.28 -16.62
CA ALA A 211 -19.68 2.59 -17.00
C ALA A 211 -20.71 1.74 -16.24
N GLN A 212 -20.29 0.62 -15.65
CA GLN A 212 -21.15 -0.32 -14.94
C GLN A 212 -20.48 -0.80 -13.64
N PRO A 213 -21.27 -1.13 -12.59
CA PRO A 213 -20.75 -1.69 -11.36
C PRO A 213 -19.87 -2.93 -11.62
N PRO A 214 -18.79 -3.14 -10.84
CA PRO A 214 -18.08 -4.41 -10.85
C PRO A 214 -19.02 -5.55 -10.41
N THR A 215 -18.94 -6.66 -11.13
CA THR A 215 -19.80 -7.85 -10.96
C THR A 215 -19.04 -9.06 -10.45
N GLY A 216 -17.70 -9.07 -10.60
CA GLY A 216 -16.87 -10.16 -10.10
C GLY A 216 -15.38 -9.81 -10.01
N PRO A 217 -14.52 -10.76 -9.60
CA PRO A 217 -13.10 -10.53 -9.36
C PRO A 217 -12.33 -10.00 -10.57
N ALA A 218 -12.75 -10.37 -11.80
CA ALA A 218 -12.15 -9.90 -13.05
C ALA A 218 -12.30 -8.38 -13.27
N ASP A 219 -13.22 -7.73 -12.56
CA ASP A 219 -13.40 -6.27 -12.62
C ASP A 219 -12.42 -5.49 -11.72
N PHE A 220 -11.61 -6.20 -10.93
CA PHE A 220 -10.61 -5.63 -10.03
C PHE A 220 -9.20 -6.03 -10.43
N THR A 221 -8.23 -5.15 -10.12
CA THR A 221 -6.83 -5.59 -10.09
C THR A 221 -6.58 -6.31 -8.77
N LEU A 222 -6.51 -7.65 -8.81
CA LEU A 222 -6.30 -8.48 -7.62
C LEU A 222 -4.85 -8.51 -7.16
N ALA A 223 -3.91 -8.28 -8.08
CA ALA A 223 -2.49 -8.20 -7.79
C ALA A 223 -2.22 -7.07 -6.77
N PRO A 224 -1.60 -7.37 -5.62
CA PRO A 224 -1.32 -6.36 -4.60
C PRO A 224 -0.34 -5.29 -5.12
N PRO A 225 -0.27 -4.10 -4.49
CA PRO A 225 0.85 -3.20 -4.68
C PRO A 225 2.13 -3.78 -4.04
N PRO A 226 3.34 -3.38 -4.47
CA PRO A 226 4.62 -3.86 -3.92
C PRO A 226 4.92 -3.25 -2.55
N HIS A 227 4.00 -3.32 -1.59
CA HIS A 227 4.10 -2.66 -0.28
C HIS A 227 3.83 -3.64 0.86
N MET A 228 4.17 -3.20 2.07
CA MET A 228 3.88 -3.89 3.32
C MET A 228 3.14 -2.95 4.28
#